data_AF-A0A8T5VZG9-F1
#
_entry.id   AF-A0A8T5VZG9-F1
#
_cell.length_a   1.000
_cell.length_b   1.000
_cell.length_c   1.000
_cell.angle_alpha   90.00
_cell.angle_beta   90.00
_cell.angle_gamma   90.00
#
_symmetry.space_group_name_H-M   'P 1'
#
loop_
_entity.id
_entity.type
_entity.pdbx_description
1 polymer ?
#
loop_
_entity_poly.entity_id
_entity_poly.type
_entity_poly.pdbx_seq_one_letter_code
_entity_poly.pdbx_strand_id
1 'polypeptide(L)'
;MNSKIVIIIFILILLGLNGCPKKKARPVSRRPIKEKEIVLPKKIEEKKRVRYTYGGRKYKDPFAPPEDMGGGIERVGKGVEIDLSRLKLTGIMISPSAKDNYALIDAGGGRGYVVKGGKLIDNYNRVVDGVVAIVRKDKVILVTRNNIIRELRLKTEK
;
A
#
# COMPACT_ATOMS: atom_id res chain seq x y z
N MET A 1 -11.30 -15.31 -50.42
CA MET A 1 -12.29 -14.80 -49.45
C MET A 1 -13.12 -13.75 -50.17
N ASN A 2 -14.41 -13.99 -50.39
CA ASN A 2 -15.22 -13.13 -51.27
C ASN A 2 -15.33 -11.72 -50.67
N SER A 3 -14.97 -10.69 -51.43
CA SER A 3 -14.97 -9.28 -50.99
C SER A 3 -16.30 -8.84 -50.39
N LYS A 4 -17.41 -9.41 -50.90
CA LYS A 4 -18.77 -9.19 -50.38
C LYS A 4 -18.96 -9.65 -48.93
N ILE A 5 -18.32 -10.75 -48.53
CA ILE A 5 -18.41 -11.29 -47.16
C ILE A 5 -17.64 -10.40 -46.18
N VAL A 6 -16.50 -9.85 -46.60
CA VAL A 6 -15.69 -8.95 -45.77
C VAL A 6 -16.44 -7.63 -45.49
N ILE A 7 -17.15 -7.10 -46.49
CA ILE A 7 -17.96 -5.88 -46.34
C ILE A 7 -19.11 -6.08 -45.36
N ILE A 8 -19.80 -7.21 -45.41
CA ILE A 8 -20.92 -7.52 -44.49
C ILE A 8 -20.44 -7.60 -43.04
N ILE A 9 -19.29 -8.24 -42.80
CA ILE A 9 -18.69 -8.34 -41.47
C ILE A 9 -18.30 -6.95 -40.94
N PHE A 10 -17.76 -6.09 -41.81
CA PHE A 10 -17.35 -4.74 -41.42
C PHE A 10 -18.54 -3.85 -41.03
N ILE A 11 -19.67 -3.96 -41.73
CA ILE A 11 -20.91 -3.25 -41.41
C ILE A 11 -21.50 -3.72 -40.07
N LEU A 12 -21.44 -5.02 -39.78
CA LEU A 12 -21.94 -5.61 -38.54
C LEU A 12 -21.15 -5.12 -37.31
N ILE A 13 -19.83 -4.94 -37.45
CA ILE A 13 -18.97 -4.41 -36.38
C ILE A 13 -19.28 -2.93 -36.10
N LEU A 14 -19.53 -2.12 -37.14
CA LEU A 14 -19.86 -0.69 -37.00
C LEU A 14 -21.20 -0.46 -36.29
N LEU A 15 -22.18 -1.35 -36.48
CA LEU A 15 -23.48 -1.26 -35.80
C LEU A 15 -23.42 -1.68 -34.32
N GLY A 16 -22.46 -2.52 -33.94
CA GLY A 16 -22.30 -3.01 -32.56
C GLY A 16 -21.70 -2.01 -31.57
N LEU A 17 -21.06 -0.94 -32.04
CA LEU A 17 -20.28 -0.03 -31.19
C LEU A 17 -21.05 1.21 -30.66
N ASN A 18 -22.30 1.44 -31.08
CA ASN A 18 -23.07 2.64 -30.70
C ASN A 18 -24.09 2.44 -29.55
N GLY A 19 -24.04 1.32 -28.84
CA GLY A 19 -25.05 0.94 -27.84
C GLY A 19 -24.65 1.16 -26.37
N CYS A 20 -24.21 2.35 -25.95
CA CYS A 20 -24.01 2.65 -24.52
C CYS A 20 -25.16 3.51 -23.95
N PRO A 21 -26.15 2.94 -23.23
CA PRO A 21 -27.18 3.72 -22.56
C PRO A 21 -26.59 4.49 -21.37
N LYS A 22 -26.51 5.82 -21.47
CA LYS A 22 -26.18 6.71 -20.35
C LYS A 22 -27.26 6.62 -19.28
N LYS A 23 -26.95 6.01 -18.12
CA LYS A 23 -27.83 6.03 -16.94
C LYS A 23 -27.84 7.43 -16.34
N LYS A 24 -29.00 8.09 -16.29
CA LYS A 24 -29.19 9.37 -15.59
C LYS A 24 -29.19 9.13 -14.07
N ALA A 25 -28.46 9.96 -13.33
CA ALA A 25 -28.42 9.91 -11.87
C ALA A 25 -29.78 10.34 -11.27
N ARG A 26 -30.22 9.63 -10.22
CA ARG A 26 -31.43 10.00 -9.47
C ARG A 26 -31.14 11.24 -8.59
N PRO A 27 -32.04 12.23 -8.53
CA PRO A 27 -31.87 13.36 -7.64
C PRO A 27 -32.03 12.95 -6.17
N VAL A 28 -31.07 13.37 -5.34
CA VAL A 28 -31.06 13.13 -3.89
C VAL A 28 -32.14 13.98 -3.23
N SER A 29 -33.09 13.34 -2.56
CA SER A 29 -34.17 13.99 -1.81
C SER A 29 -33.60 14.74 -0.60
N ARG A 30 -33.68 16.07 -0.62
CA ARG A 30 -33.41 16.93 0.54
C ARG A 30 -34.64 16.92 1.44
N ARG A 31 -34.68 16.02 2.43
CA ARG A 31 -35.64 16.14 3.53
C ARG A 31 -35.13 17.22 4.49
N PRO A 32 -35.96 18.19 4.91
CA PRO A 32 -35.56 19.17 5.91
C PRO A 32 -35.31 18.46 7.24
N ILE A 33 -34.13 18.72 7.81
CA ILE A 33 -33.73 18.25 9.14
C ILE A 33 -34.64 18.95 10.15
N LYS A 34 -35.42 18.17 10.90
CA LYS A 34 -36.20 18.69 12.04
C LYS A 34 -35.24 19.29 13.06
N GLU A 35 -35.43 20.58 13.31
CA GLU A 35 -34.73 21.37 14.31
C GLU A 35 -35.01 20.77 15.69
N LYS A 36 -33.95 20.31 16.37
CA LYS A 36 -34.07 19.78 17.72
C LYS A 36 -34.18 20.95 18.70
N GLU A 37 -35.24 20.92 19.47
CA GLU A 37 -35.53 21.79 20.61
C GLU A 37 -34.29 22.00 21.51
N ILE A 38 -34.00 23.26 21.79
CA ILE A 38 -32.88 23.69 22.63
C ILE A 38 -33.26 23.45 24.09
N VAL A 39 -32.64 22.46 24.72
CA VAL A 39 -32.74 22.22 26.16
C VAL A 39 -31.88 23.26 26.90
N LEU A 40 -32.52 24.05 27.77
CA LEU A 40 -31.86 25.02 28.65
C LEU A 40 -30.78 24.34 29.52
N PRO A 41 -29.53 24.85 29.54
CA PRO A 41 -28.47 24.26 30.34
C PRO A 41 -28.67 24.58 31.83
N LYS A 42 -28.89 23.52 32.61
CA LYS A 42 -28.83 23.52 34.07
C LYS A 42 -27.42 23.97 34.50
N LYS A 43 -27.35 24.98 35.36
CA LYS A 43 -26.13 25.62 35.89
C LYS A 43 -25.18 24.55 36.45
N ILE A 44 -24.12 24.24 35.69
CA ILE A 44 -23.03 23.35 36.12
C ILE A 44 -22.13 24.19 37.02
N GLU A 45 -22.10 23.84 38.31
CA GLU A 45 -21.14 24.38 39.27
C GLU A 45 -19.72 24.16 38.74
N GLU A 46 -18.97 25.25 38.61
CA GLU A 46 -17.59 25.27 38.12
C GLU A 46 -16.68 24.51 39.09
N LYS A 47 -16.56 23.20 38.86
CA LYS A 47 -15.45 22.41 39.38
C LYS A 47 -14.18 22.94 38.72
N LYS A 48 -13.51 23.86 39.43
CA LYS A 48 -12.26 24.54 39.05
C LYS A 48 -11.32 23.53 38.39
N ARG A 49 -11.24 23.57 37.06
CA ARG A 49 -10.45 22.61 36.28
C ARG A 49 -8.98 22.90 36.59
N VAL A 50 -8.31 21.95 37.26
CA VAL A 50 -6.87 22.01 37.47
C VAL A 50 -6.23 22.00 36.08
N ARG A 51 -5.80 23.17 35.60
CA ARG A 51 -5.17 23.32 34.29
C ARG A 51 -3.72 22.86 34.43
N TYR A 52 -3.49 21.58 34.15
CA TYR A 52 -2.14 21.05 34.03
C TYR A 52 -1.43 21.78 32.89
N THR A 53 -0.44 22.59 33.23
CA THR A 53 0.41 23.28 32.26
C THR A 53 1.71 22.51 32.16
N TYR A 54 1.96 21.88 31.01
CA TYR A 54 3.20 21.17 30.77
C TYR A 54 4.35 22.18 30.70
N GLY A 55 5.28 22.12 31.65
CA GLY A 55 6.29 23.15 31.83
C GLY A 55 7.32 23.23 30.70
N GLY A 56 7.46 22.20 29.85
CA GLY A 56 8.31 22.16 28.63
C GLY A 56 9.81 22.41 28.83
N ARG A 57 10.25 22.92 29.99
CA ARG A 57 11.62 23.40 30.24
C ARG A 57 12.62 22.29 30.49
N LYS A 58 12.15 21.07 30.82
CA LYS A 58 13.01 19.94 31.20
C LYS A 58 13.18 18.89 30.10
N TYR A 59 12.26 18.84 29.13
CA TYR A 59 12.25 17.83 28.07
C TYR A 59 12.00 18.50 26.73
N LYS A 60 12.76 18.09 25.70
CA LYS A 60 12.61 18.58 24.32
C LYS A 60 11.17 18.31 23.86
N ASP A 61 10.57 19.26 23.15
CA ASP A 61 9.20 19.13 22.65
C ASP A 61 9.08 17.85 21.79
N PRO A 62 8.22 16.89 22.16
CA PRO A 62 8.05 15.64 21.40
C PRO A 62 7.50 15.86 19.99
N PHE A 63 7.02 17.06 19.67
CA PHE A 63 6.54 17.45 18.34
C PHE A 63 7.49 18.39 17.61
N ALA A 64 8.61 18.80 18.23
CA ALA A 64 9.63 19.55 17.53
C ALA A 64 10.37 18.62 16.56
N PRO A 65 10.58 19.04 15.30
CA PRO A 65 11.40 18.28 14.37
C PRO A 65 12.82 18.15 14.95
N PRO A 66 13.47 16.97 14.86
CA PRO A 66 14.84 16.82 15.30
C PRO A 66 15.75 17.76 14.50
N GLU A 67 16.56 18.55 15.20
CA GLU A 67 17.54 19.48 14.60
C GLU A 67 18.55 18.75 13.69
N ASP A 68 18.70 17.43 13.84
CA ASP A 68 19.59 16.57 13.06
C ASP A 68 18.95 15.99 11.77
N MET A 69 17.75 16.42 11.36
CA MET A 69 17.16 16.03 10.07
C MET A 69 17.74 16.80 8.85
N GLY A 70 18.94 17.38 8.99
CA GLY A 70 19.73 17.93 7.87
C GLY A 70 20.60 16.90 7.17
N GLY A 71 20.69 15.67 7.67
CA GLY A 71 21.29 14.55 6.96
C GLY A 71 20.33 14.01 5.93
N GLY A 72 20.27 14.63 4.75
CA GLY A 72 19.74 13.94 3.57
C GLY A 72 20.37 12.56 3.53
N ILE A 73 19.54 11.52 3.42
CA ILE A 73 20.00 10.13 3.33
C ILE A 73 21.00 10.09 2.18
N GLU A 74 22.29 10.18 2.53
CA GLU A 74 23.35 10.01 1.55
C GLU A 74 23.08 8.65 0.94
N ARG A 75 22.98 8.63 -0.39
CA ARG A 75 23.07 7.40 -1.16
C ARG A 75 24.49 6.90 -0.97
N VAL A 76 24.80 6.38 0.22
CA VAL A 76 25.99 5.59 0.47
C VAL A 76 25.81 4.39 -0.44
N GLY A 77 26.53 4.40 -1.56
CA GLY A 77 26.50 3.41 -2.63
C GLY A 77 27.03 2.04 -2.20
N LYS A 78 26.78 1.61 -0.96
CA LYS A 78 26.89 0.24 -0.53
C LYS A 78 25.50 -0.36 -0.65
N GLY A 79 25.30 -1.17 -1.68
CA GLY A 79 24.09 -2.00 -1.81
C GLY A 79 23.81 -2.68 -0.47
N VAL A 80 22.54 -2.66 -0.05
CA VAL A 80 22.14 -3.28 1.20
C VAL A 80 22.43 -4.77 1.09
N GLU A 81 23.45 -5.23 1.81
CA GLU A 81 23.80 -6.65 1.86
C GLU A 81 22.74 -7.37 2.70
N ILE A 82 21.96 -8.22 2.03
CA ILE A 82 20.86 -8.96 2.67
C ILE A 82 21.34 -10.36 2.99
N ASP A 83 21.25 -10.71 4.27
CA ASP A 83 21.34 -12.09 4.72
C ASP A 83 20.06 -12.85 4.35
N LEU A 84 20.12 -13.60 3.23
CA LEU A 84 19.01 -14.40 2.72
C LEU A 84 18.58 -15.52 3.68
N SER A 85 19.45 -15.94 4.60
CA SER A 85 19.19 -17.09 5.48
C SER A 85 18.11 -16.78 6.52
N ARG A 86 18.00 -15.50 6.90
CA ARG A 86 17.06 -15.00 7.92
C ARG A 86 15.68 -14.65 7.37
N LEU A 87 15.53 -14.61 6.05
CA LEU A 87 14.29 -14.23 5.41
C LEU A 87 13.20 -15.28 5.61
N LYS A 88 12.01 -14.81 5.97
CA LYS A 88 10.81 -15.61 6.18
C LYS A 88 9.67 -15.00 5.40
N LEU A 89 9.01 -15.81 4.57
CA LEU A 89 7.82 -15.37 3.86
C LEU A 89 6.64 -15.32 4.84
N THR A 90 6.04 -14.15 5.01
CA THR A 90 4.90 -13.94 5.91
C THR A 90 3.58 -13.93 5.16
N GLY A 91 3.55 -13.45 3.92
CA GLY A 91 2.33 -13.39 3.14
C GLY A 91 2.57 -13.24 1.64
N ILE A 92 1.59 -13.68 0.86
CA ILE A 92 1.51 -13.44 -0.58
C ILE A 92 0.15 -12.82 -0.87
N MET A 93 0.12 -11.71 -1.60
CA MET A 93 -1.11 -11.08 -2.07
C MET A 93 -1.15 -11.15 -3.59
N ILE A 94 -2.15 -11.87 -4.09
CA ILE A 94 -2.41 -12.05 -5.53
C ILE A 94 -3.70 -11.33 -5.81
N SER A 95 -3.64 -10.24 -6.57
CA SER A 95 -4.83 -9.52 -7.00
C SER A 95 -5.14 -9.92 -8.44
N PRO A 96 -6.36 -10.42 -8.73
CA PRO A 96 -6.77 -10.72 -10.11
C PRO A 96 -6.82 -9.48 -11.00
N SER A 97 -6.95 -8.30 -10.40
CA SER A 97 -7.08 -7.00 -11.09
C SER A 97 -5.74 -6.27 -11.22
N ALA A 98 -4.80 -6.53 -10.31
CA ALA A 98 -3.47 -5.95 -10.40
C ALA A 98 -2.58 -6.78 -11.33
N LYS A 99 -1.78 -6.09 -12.15
CA LYS A 99 -0.78 -6.74 -13.01
C LYS A 99 0.32 -7.44 -12.20
N ASP A 100 0.57 -6.98 -10.98
CA ASP A 100 1.68 -7.43 -10.13
C ASP A 100 1.19 -8.23 -8.93
N ASN A 101 1.89 -9.33 -8.64
CA ASN A 101 1.78 -10.06 -7.39
C ASN A 101 2.70 -9.43 -6.33
N TYR A 102 2.25 -9.47 -5.08
CA TYR A 102 2.99 -8.93 -3.95
C TYR A 102 3.36 -10.05 -2.99
N ALA A 103 4.51 -9.91 -2.33
CA ALA A 103 4.87 -10.76 -1.21
C ALA A 103 5.47 -9.95 -0.07
N LEU A 104 5.22 -10.39 1.15
CA LEU A 104 5.72 -9.80 2.39
C LEU A 104 6.75 -10.75 2.99
N ILE A 105 7.94 -10.24 3.24
CA ILE A 105 9.07 -10.99 3.75
C ILE A 105 9.55 -10.33 5.03
N ASP A 106 9.66 -11.10 6.11
CA ASP A 106 10.27 -10.68 7.36
C ASP A 106 11.74 -11.10 7.38
N ALA A 107 12.63 -10.17 7.76
CA ALA A 107 14.06 -10.43 7.93
C ALA A 107 14.48 -10.49 9.41
N GLY A 108 13.52 -10.35 10.33
CA GLY A 108 13.73 -10.25 11.76
C GLY A 108 14.25 -8.87 12.18
N GLY A 109 14.15 -8.58 13.49
CA GLY A 109 14.64 -7.32 14.07
C GLY A 109 13.91 -6.08 13.57
N GLY A 110 12.63 -6.20 13.21
CA GLY A 110 11.82 -5.09 12.71
C GLY A 110 12.10 -4.70 11.25
N ARG A 111 12.92 -5.48 10.53
CA ARG A 111 13.17 -5.28 9.10
C ARG A 111 12.25 -6.15 8.27
N GLY A 112 11.49 -5.52 7.38
CA GLY A 112 10.64 -6.18 6.41
C GLY A 112 11.09 -5.87 5.00
N TYR A 113 10.67 -6.71 4.06
CA TYR A 113 10.80 -6.45 2.65
C TYR A 113 9.48 -6.73 1.96
N VAL A 114 9.19 -5.95 0.93
CA VAL A 114 8.03 -6.14 0.07
C VAL A 114 8.53 -6.48 -1.32
N VAL A 115 8.02 -7.56 -1.90
CA VAL A 115 8.21 -7.85 -3.32
C VAL A 115 7.10 -7.19 -4.11
N LYS A 116 7.46 -6.39 -5.13
CA LYS A 116 6.52 -5.78 -6.07
C LYS A 116 7.15 -5.73 -7.46
N GLY A 117 6.42 -6.22 -8.47
CA GLY A 117 6.89 -6.19 -9.86
C GLY A 117 8.25 -6.90 -10.06
N GLY A 118 8.49 -7.95 -9.29
CA GLY A 118 9.73 -8.73 -9.29
C GLY A 118 10.94 -8.07 -8.60
N LYS A 119 10.75 -6.92 -7.95
CA LYS A 119 11.79 -6.21 -7.19
C LYS A 119 11.56 -6.37 -5.70
N LEU A 120 12.64 -6.49 -4.95
CA LEU A 120 12.62 -6.47 -3.49
C LEU A 120 12.75 -5.02 -3.01
N ILE A 121 11.85 -4.58 -2.15
CA ILE A 121 11.75 -3.20 -1.65
C ILE A 121 11.89 -3.24 -0.12
N ASP A 122 12.73 -2.36 0.44
CA ASP A 122 12.93 -2.26 1.89
C ASP A 122 11.87 -1.37 2.58
N ASN A 123 11.96 -1.30 3.91
CA ASN A 123 11.14 -0.42 4.77
C ASN A 123 11.13 1.06 4.33
N TYR A 124 12.20 1.52 3.68
CA TYR A 124 12.41 2.89 3.25
C TYR A 124 11.99 3.11 1.79
N ASN A 125 11.25 2.16 1.20
CA ASN A 125 10.81 2.18 -0.18
C ASN A 125 11.96 2.21 -1.20
N ARG A 126 13.14 1.69 -0.83
CA ARG A 126 14.31 1.55 -1.71
C ARG A 126 14.32 0.17 -2.32
N VAL A 127 14.63 0.11 -3.61
CA VAL A 127 14.86 -1.16 -4.29
C VAL A 127 16.18 -1.73 -3.81
N VAL A 128 16.16 -2.99 -3.37
CA VAL A 128 17.38 -3.72 -3.02
C VAL A 128 18.08 -4.10 -4.31
N ASP A 129 19.22 -3.48 -4.52
CA ASP A 129 20.05 -3.76 -5.69
C ASP A 129 20.60 -5.18 -5.68
N GLY A 130 20.47 -5.85 -6.82
CA GLY A 130 21.06 -7.16 -7.02
C GLY A 130 20.28 -8.33 -6.44
N VAL A 131 19.02 -8.11 -6.08
CA VAL A 131 18.07 -9.17 -5.75
C VAL A 131 16.86 -9.06 -6.67
N VAL A 132 16.59 -10.10 -7.44
CA VAL A 132 15.38 -10.27 -8.24
C VAL A 132 14.49 -11.27 -7.53
N ALA A 133 13.19 -11.00 -7.51
CA ALA A 133 12.21 -11.85 -6.85
C ALA A 133 11.15 -12.33 -7.84
N ILE A 134 10.72 -13.58 -7.69
CA ILE A 134 9.61 -14.16 -8.46
C ILE A 134 8.55 -14.64 -7.46
N VAL A 135 7.35 -14.06 -7.56
CA VAL A 135 6.22 -14.40 -6.67
C VAL A 135 5.34 -15.43 -7.36
N ARG A 136 5.21 -16.62 -6.76
CA ARG A 136 4.26 -17.66 -7.16
C ARG A 136 3.11 -17.73 -6.16
N LYS A 137 2.20 -18.71 -6.32
CA LYS A 137 1.01 -18.87 -5.48
C LYS A 137 1.34 -19.24 -4.03
N ASP A 138 2.38 -20.03 -3.84
CA ASP A 138 2.75 -20.71 -2.60
C ASP A 138 4.16 -20.35 -2.10
N LYS A 139 4.99 -19.79 -2.98
CA LYS A 139 6.39 -19.51 -2.72
C LYS A 139 6.89 -18.24 -3.39
N VAL A 140 7.98 -17.72 -2.84
CA VAL A 140 8.77 -16.63 -3.43
C VAL A 140 10.17 -17.14 -3.70
N ILE A 141 10.68 -16.88 -4.89
CA ILE A 141 12.04 -17.24 -5.31
C ILE A 141 12.85 -15.96 -5.37
N LEU A 142 13.92 -15.88 -4.59
CA LEU A 142 14.88 -14.78 -4.62
C LEU A 142 16.13 -15.25 -5.37
N VAL A 143 16.61 -14.43 -6.30
CA VAL A 143 17.82 -14.66 -7.09
C VAL A 143 18.73 -13.46 -6.92
N THR A 144 19.95 -13.70 -6.44
CA THR A 144 20.94 -12.62 -6.28
C THR A 144 21.87 -12.50 -7.49
N ARG A 145 22.64 -11.41 -7.56
CA ARG A 145 23.71 -11.22 -8.57
C ARG A 145 24.72 -12.37 -8.63
N ASN A 146 24.95 -13.04 -7.50
CA ASN A 146 25.88 -14.17 -7.40
C ASN A 146 25.22 -15.51 -7.78
N ASN A 147 24.06 -15.47 -8.44
CA ASN A 147 23.25 -16.64 -8.80
C ASN A 147 22.84 -17.51 -7.60
N ILE A 148 22.80 -16.94 -6.40
CA ILE A 148 22.29 -17.64 -5.21
C ILE A 148 20.77 -17.60 -5.29
N ILE A 149 20.16 -18.78 -5.30
CA ILE A 149 18.71 -18.95 -5.37
C ILE A 149 18.20 -19.36 -4.00
N ARG A 150 17.25 -18.60 -3.45
CA ARG A 150 16.56 -18.92 -2.19
C ARG A 150 15.07 -19.01 -2.42
N GLU A 151 14.49 -20.15 -2.11
CA GLU A 151 13.03 -20.31 -2.06
C GLU A 151 12.53 -20.04 -0.64
N LEU A 152 11.52 -19.19 -0.53
CA LEU A 152 10.79 -18.94 0.69
C LEU A 152 9.36 -19.48 0.53
N ARG A 153 8.91 -20.26 1.51
CA ARG A 153 7.55 -20.82 1.56
C ARG A 153 6.81 -20.28 2.77
N LEU A 154 5.49 -20.16 2.65
CA LEU A 154 4.64 -19.84 3.78
C LEU A 154 4.73 -20.98 4.80
N LYS A 155 4.89 -20.64 6.07
CA LYS A 155 4.76 -21.63 7.15
C LYS A 155 3.30 -22.01 7.24
N THR A 156 2.99 -23.26 6.94
CA THR A 156 1.71 -23.86 7.32
C THR A 156 1.83 -24.26 8.78
N GLU A 157 1.02 -23.66 9.66
CA GLU A 157 0.87 -24.17 11.02
C GLU A 157 0.32 -25.61 10.94
N LYS A 158 0.98 -26.53 11.64
CA LYS A 158 0.55 -27.93 11.81
C LYS A 158 -0.34 -28.04 13.02
#